data_AF-A0A6L7YMU2-F1
#
_entry.id   AF-A0A6L7YMU2-F1
#
_cell.length_a   1.000
_cell.length_b   1.000
_cell.length_c   1.000
_cell.angle_alpha   90.00
_cell.angle_beta   90.00
_cell.angle_gamma   90.00
#
_symmetry.space_group_name_H-M   'P 1'
#
loop_
_entity.id
_entity.type
_entity.pdbx_description
1 polymer ?
#
loop_
_entity_poly.entity_id
_entity_poly.type
_entity_poly.pdbx_seq_one_letter_code
_entity_poly.pdbx_strand_id
1 'polypeptide(L)'
;RYQTIPGVTSVTMAFRDRGTLGANYTGNTFRMLAVEADDFHYYSWYRDDFSRSTLPEVMRALNPLSVSEPVTLPDDAVAVGVWLKPEELYPNMYMWLVLQDADGVLDTQSLGNMGPPNWHLRTLEVPERMKRPVQLASIQIFEPVFGPAGTAGSILIDDVHAINGDGRIEYLEDFEDTASSWLPLATSTLSSDVLTFSDDDVNRGDLSGLFTFGKDTDNGLRGIYRSPSGGPVPVVASNSFLRTSGARVGDALIVELKGRFVPIQVRDSVDFFPTLNPSGAGFLIADLETLIRHINILSPALVATPNEMFIEKASGAGDSVNSVVTRMVGRDLVHDREQQLEQVRLDPLITAGWQAMVLLAMAIIIFTAGLGYITYLLAFSNRSRNEMGFLQSVGLSSRQMAGLLMLEHFIIVAVGIGLGSGAGWLMSDLMVSSVAVTENGRQVVPPFILETDFRFLAPLYLVLISIFALAVYRLTRSMRNLDFHAISRMD
;
A
#
# COMPACT_ATOMS: atom_id res chain seq x y z
N ARG A 1 11.83 2.55 23.76
CA ARG A 1 13.31 2.68 23.73
C ARG A 1 13.80 3.58 22.59
N TYR A 2 13.35 3.40 21.34
CA TYR A 2 13.82 4.24 20.22
C TYR A 2 13.27 5.66 20.25
N GLN A 3 12.04 5.86 20.73
CA GLN A 3 11.43 7.18 20.92
C GLN A 3 12.19 8.09 21.91
N THR A 4 13.04 7.54 22.79
CA THR A 4 13.81 8.35 23.76
C THR A 4 15.13 8.88 23.17
N ILE A 5 15.44 8.56 21.91
CA ILE A 5 16.63 9.08 21.24
C ILE A 5 16.40 10.56 20.89
N PRO A 6 17.29 11.49 21.29
CA PRO A 6 17.18 12.88 20.90
C PRO A 6 17.16 13.03 19.37
N GLY A 7 16.14 13.73 18.86
CA GLY A 7 15.95 13.94 17.41
C GLY A 7 15.07 12.90 16.72
N VAL A 8 14.60 11.86 17.41
CA VAL A 8 13.50 11.01 16.93
C VAL A 8 12.17 11.69 17.27
N THR A 9 11.32 11.90 16.28
CA THR A 9 9.97 12.48 16.48
C THR A 9 8.91 11.42 16.68
N SER A 10 9.05 10.29 15.98
CA SER A 10 8.08 9.21 16.01
C SER A 10 8.73 7.88 15.59
N VAL A 11 8.07 6.78 15.95
CA VAL A 11 8.48 5.42 15.61
C VAL A 11 7.22 4.61 15.35
N THR A 12 7.15 3.93 14.21
CA THR A 12 6.07 3.00 13.87
C THR A 12 6.64 1.63 13.53
N MET A 13 5.92 0.59 13.90
CA MET A 13 6.31 -0.81 13.68
C MET A 13 5.68 -1.35 12.39
N ALA A 14 6.33 -2.37 11.82
CA ALA A 14 5.80 -3.11 10.70
C ALA A 14 6.21 -4.58 10.74
N PHE A 15 5.47 -5.39 9.99
CA PHE A 15 5.76 -6.79 9.77
C PHE A 15 5.79 -7.06 8.28
N ARG A 16 6.95 -7.50 7.78
CA ARG A 16 7.13 -7.87 6.38
C ARG A 16 7.41 -9.35 6.23
N ASP A 17 6.70 -9.98 5.31
CA ASP A 17 6.94 -11.37 4.95
C ASP A 17 6.66 -11.66 3.47
N ARG A 18 6.85 -12.92 3.08
CA ARG A 18 6.39 -13.48 1.80
C ARG A 18 5.25 -14.45 2.07
N GLY A 19 4.23 -14.38 1.22
CA GLY A 19 3.14 -15.34 1.22
C GLY A 19 3.04 -16.09 -0.09
N THR A 20 2.27 -17.16 -0.09
CA THR A 20 1.97 -18.02 -1.23
C THR A 20 0.47 -18.06 -1.49
N LEU A 21 0.11 -18.07 -2.77
CA LEU A 21 -1.27 -18.23 -3.22
C LEU A 21 -1.46 -19.65 -3.80
N GLY A 22 -2.42 -20.41 -3.26
CA GLY A 22 -2.77 -21.76 -3.70
C GLY A 22 -2.20 -22.88 -2.82
N ALA A 23 -2.76 -24.09 -2.93
CA ALA A 23 -2.50 -25.23 -2.04
C ALA A 23 -1.18 -26.00 -2.29
N ASN A 24 -0.40 -25.63 -3.29
CA ASN A 24 0.85 -26.32 -3.63
C ASN A 24 2.01 -25.34 -3.52
N TYR A 25 3.13 -25.76 -2.91
CA TYR A 25 4.40 -25.03 -2.73
C TYR A 25 5.05 -24.46 -4.02
N THR A 26 4.38 -24.57 -5.17
CA THR A 26 4.67 -23.94 -6.46
C THR A 26 3.82 -22.70 -6.74
N GLY A 27 3.01 -22.26 -5.77
CA GLY A 27 2.14 -21.11 -5.86
C GLY A 27 2.89 -19.81 -6.14
N ASN A 28 2.18 -18.86 -6.74
CA ASN A 28 2.70 -17.52 -6.97
C ASN A 28 2.99 -16.85 -5.63
N THR A 29 4.23 -16.38 -5.44
CA THR A 29 4.65 -15.72 -4.20
C THR A 29 4.38 -14.23 -4.26
N PHE A 30 3.78 -13.69 -3.20
CA PHE A 30 3.51 -12.26 -3.04
C PHE A 30 4.24 -11.71 -1.81
N ARG A 31 4.36 -10.38 -1.73
CA ARG A 31 4.90 -9.70 -0.54
C ARG A 31 3.75 -9.31 0.39
N MET A 32 3.87 -9.59 1.69
CA MET A 32 2.97 -9.07 2.72
C MET A 32 3.69 -7.98 3.49
N LEU A 33 3.02 -6.85 3.70
CA LEU A 33 3.48 -5.79 4.61
C LEU A 33 2.32 -5.39 5.51
N ALA A 34 2.46 -5.64 6.81
CA ALA A 34 1.53 -5.13 7.80
C ALA A 34 2.13 -3.90 8.49
N VAL A 35 1.33 -2.85 8.65
CA VAL A 35 1.72 -1.55 9.20
C VAL A 35 0.72 -1.11 10.26
N GLU A 36 1.13 -0.25 11.19
CA GLU A 36 0.19 0.40 12.11
C GLU A 36 -0.68 1.38 11.31
N ALA A 37 -1.85 0.92 10.86
CA ALA A 37 -2.64 1.60 9.83
C ALA A 37 -3.07 3.02 10.26
N ASP A 38 -3.43 3.20 11.53
CA ASP A 38 -3.87 4.49 12.07
C ASP A 38 -2.78 5.58 12.07
N ASP A 39 -1.52 5.15 12.01
CA ASP A 39 -0.34 5.99 12.24
C ASP A 39 0.49 6.13 10.96
N PHE A 40 0.50 5.11 10.09
CA PHE A 40 1.38 5.01 8.93
C PHE A 40 1.29 6.19 7.95
N HIS A 41 0.10 6.78 7.77
CA HIS A 41 -0.08 7.89 6.81
C HIS A 41 0.59 9.19 7.24
N TYR A 42 0.95 9.35 8.51
CA TYR A 42 1.70 10.51 8.99
C TYR A 42 3.19 10.42 8.66
N TYR A 43 3.72 9.20 8.47
CA TYR A 43 5.16 8.95 8.31
C TYR A 43 5.56 8.60 6.88
N SER A 44 4.60 8.22 6.07
CA SER A 44 4.83 7.70 4.73
C SER A 44 4.62 8.76 3.66
N TRP A 45 5.49 8.76 2.67
CA TRP A 45 5.29 9.55 1.45
C TRP A 45 4.50 8.72 0.43
N TYR A 46 3.43 9.30 -0.11
CA TYR A 46 2.54 8.64 -1.06
C TYR A 46 2.14 9.62 -2.15
N ARG A 47 2.17 9.16 -3.40
CA ARG A 47 1.74 9.96 -4.55
C ARG A 47 0.27 9.70 -4.86
N ASP A 48 -0.40 10.73 -5.36
CA ASP A 48 -1.82 10.66 -5.73
C ASP A 48 -2.11 9.68 -6.88
N ASP A 49 -1.10 9.30 -7.67
CA ASP A 49 -1.25 8.34 -8.77
C ASP A 49 -0.92 6.89 -8.39
N PHE A 50 -0.62 6.62 -7.11
CA PHE A 50 -0.34 5.26 -6.63
C PHE A 50 -1.59 4.41 -6.46
N SER A 51 -2.76 5.04 -6.29
CA SER A 51 -4.06 4.38 -6.30
C SER A 51 -5.19 5.37 -6.57
N ARG A 52 -6.42 4.89 -6.60
CA ARG A 52 -7.61 5.76 -6.71
C ARG A 52 -7.96 6.45 -5.40
N SER A 53 -7.56 5.86 -4.28
CA SER A 53 -7.86 6.31 -2.93
C SER A 53 -6.66 7.08 -2.36
N THR A 54 -6.90 8.04 -1.48
CA THR A 54 -5.82 8.71 -0.75
C THR A 54 -5.20 7.76 0.26
N LEU A 55 -3.93 7.98 0.67
CA LEU A 55 -3.29 7.11 1.67
C LEU A 55 -4.12 6.94 2.96
N PRO A 56 -4.74 7.98 3.54
CA PRO A 56 -5.60 7.81 4.72
C PRO A 56 -6.83 6.93 4.46
N GLU A 57 -7.39 6.94 3.24
CA GLU A 57 -8.50 6.05 2.87
C GLU A 57 -8.03 4.60 2.71
N VAL A 58 -6.86 4.40 2.08
CA VAL A 58 -6.21 3.09 1.96
C VAL A 58 -5.92 2.50 3.34
N MET A 59 -5.39 3.30 4.28
CA MET A 59 -5.15 2.86 5.66
C MET A 59 -6.46 2.54 6.39
N ARG A 60 -7.48 3.40 6.26
CA ARG A 60 -8.81 3.14 6.85
C ARG A 60 -9.44 1.85 6.32
N ALA A 61 -9.16 1.44 5.09
CA ALA A 61 -9.65 0.19 4.52
C ALA A 61 -9.06 -1.06 5.20
N LEU A 62 -7.92 -0.94 5.89
CA LEU A 62 -7.29 -2.01 6.67
C LEU A 62 -7.95 -2.20 8.04
N ASN A 63 -8.67 -1.19 8.53
CA ASN A 63 -9.31 -1.27 9.84
C ASN A 63 -10.48 -2.26 9.79
N PRO A 64 -10.65 -3.10 10.83
CA PRO A 64 -11.75 -4.05 10.89
C PRO A 64 -13.10 -3.31 10.95
N LEU A 65 -14.10 -3.87 10.27
CA LEU A 65 -15.47 -3.33 10.28
C LEU A 65 -16.17 -3.53 11.62
N SER A 66 -15.78 -4.57 12.34
CA SER A 66 -16.33 -4.98 13.63
C SER A 66 -15.22 -5.61 14.45
N VAL A 67 -15.14 -5.27 15.73
CA VAL A 67 -14.22 -5.93 16.67
C VAL A 67 -15.05 -6.89 17.51
N SER A 68 -14.70 -8.17 17.51
CA SER A 68 -15.37 -9.17 18.33
C SER A 68 -15.06 -8.93 19.82
N GLU A 69 -16.06 -8.78 20.69
CA GLU A 69 -15.88 -8.48 22.12
C GLU A 69 -15.15 -9.60 22.89
N PRO A 70 -13.89 -9.46 23.32
CA PRO A 70 -13.09 -10.59 23.81
C PRO A 70 -13.77 -11.47 24.86
N VAL A 71 -13.67 -12.80 24.73
CA VAL A 71 -14.18 -13.74 25.74
C VAL A 71 -13.23 -13.73 26.93
N THR A 72 -13.52 -12.86 27.89
CA THR A 72 -12.61 -12.56 29.01
C THR A 72 -12.99 -13.40 30.23
N LEU A 73 -12.01 -14.07 30.82
CA LEU A 73 -12.19 -14.81 32.07
C LEU A 73 -12.30 -13.81 33.24
N PRO A 74 -13.15 -14.07 34.24
CA PRO A 74 -13.14 -13.35 35.52
C PRO A 74 -11.74 -13.32 36.16
N ASP A 75 -11.44 -12.24 36.88
CA ASP A 75 -10.12 -12.05 37.49
C ASP A 75 -9.77 -13.14 38.54
N ASP A 76 -10.79 -13.69 39.19
CA ASP A 76 -10.72 -14.75 40.20
C ASP A 76 -10.91 -16.17 39.63
N ALA A 77 -10.99 -16.32 38.31
CA ALA A 77 -11.13 -17.60 37.63
C ALA A 77 -9.88 -18.48 37.81
N VAL A 78 -10.00 -19.62 38.49
CA VAL A 78 -8.89 -20.58 38.69
C VAL A 78 -8.84 -21.67 37.64
N ALA A 79 -9.96 -21.95 36.96
CA ALA A 79 -10.02 -22.94 35.89
C ALA A 79 -11.01 -22.54 34.78
N VAL A 80 -10.86 -23.15 33.61
CA VAL A 80 -11.80 -23.07 32.48
C VAL A 80 -12.32 -24.46 32.18
N GLY A 81 -13.64 -24.57 32.04
CA GLY A 81 -14.33 -25.79 31.66
C GLY A 81 -14.98 -25.67 30.27
N VAL A 82 -15.02 -26.77 29.54
CA VAL A 82 -15.75 -26.89 28.27
C VAL A 82 -16.52 -28.20 28.27
N TRP A 83 -17.80 -28.14 27.94
CA TRP A 83 -18.57 -29.34 27.65
C TRP A 83 -18.36 -29.72 26.20
N LEU A 84 -18.03 -30.99 25.97
CA LEU A 84 -17.90 -31.53 24.62
C LEU A 84 -18.56 -32.88 24.50
N LYS A 85 -19.04 -33.16 23.30
CA LYS A 85 -19.55 -34.46 22.88
C LYS A 85 -19.02 -34.74 21.47
N PRO A 86 -17.99 -35.59 21.31
CA PRO A 86 -17.61 -36.04 19.99
C PRO A 86 -18.67 -37.00 19.43
N GLU A 87 -18.86 -37.00 18.12
CA GLU A 87 -19.83 -37.90 17.47
C GLU A 87 -19.38 -39.36 17.54
N GLU A 88 -18.07 -39.59 17.44
CA GLU A 88 -17.44 -40.90 17.54
C GLU A 88 -16.28 -40.89 18.55
N LEU A 89 -15.70 -42.06 18.80
CA LEU A 89 -14.49 -42.15 19.61
C LEU A 89 -13.26 -41.74 18.76
N TYR A 90 -12.62 -40.63 19.12
CA TYR A 90 -11.41 -40.13 18.46
C TYR A 90 -10.15 -40.34 19.33
N PRO A 91 -9.50 -41.51 19.30
CA PRO A 91 -8.45 -41.87 20.26
C PRO A 91 -7.17 -41.03 20.15
N ASN A 92 -6.90 -40.42 18.99
CA ASN A 92 -5.68 -39.65 18.74
C ASN A 92 -5.94 -38.14 18.62
N MET A 93 -7.11 -37.67 19.04
CA MET A 93 -7.46 -36.26 18.99
C MET A 93 -7.50 -35.66 20.39
N TYR A 94 -6.95 -34.46 20.52
CA TYR A 94 -6.83 -33.74 21.77
C TYR A 94 -7.47 -32.37 21.63
N MET A 95 -8.27 -31.97 22.62
CA MET A 95 -8.83 -30.62 22.65
C MET A 95 -7.86 -29.69 23.36
N TRP A 96 -7.56 -28.55 22.75
CA TRP A 96 -6.68 -27.53 23.29
C TRP A 96 -7.45 -26.22 23.43
N LEU A 97 -7.13 -25.44 24.45
CA LEU A 97 -7.55 -24.06 24.59
C LEU A 97 -6.35 -23.15 24.38
N VAL A 98 -6.54 -22.06 23.63
CA VAL A 98 -5.54 -21.01 23.52
C VAL A 98 -6.01 -19.81 24.32
N LEU A 99 -5.27 -19.52 25.38
CA LEU A 99 -5.52 -18.39 26.27
C LEU A 99 -4.56 -17.26 25.91
N GLN A 100 -5.03 -16.02 25.99
CA GLN A 100 -4.24 -14.81 25.79
C GLN A 100 -4.21 -14.01 27.07
N ASP A 101 -3.02 -13.61 27.52
CA ASP A 101 -2.86 -12.75 28.69
C ASP A 101 -2.93 -11.25 28.33
N ALA A 102 -2.87 -10.39 29.35
CA ALA A 102 -2.94 -8.93 29.18
C ALA A 102 -1.79 -8.32 28.36
N ASP A 103 -0.64 -8.99 28.29
CA ASP A 103 0.49 -8.55 27.47
C ASP A 103 0.38 -9.08 26.03
N GLY A 104 -0.69 -9.83 25.72
CA GLY A 104 -0.93 -10.45 24.43
C GLY A 104 -0.18 -11.78 24.23
N VAL A 105 0.44 -12.33 25.28
CA VAL A 105 1.14 -13.61 25.24
C VAL A 105 0.12 -14.74 25.16
N LEU A 106 0.28 -15.60 24.16
CA LEU A 106 -0.57 -16.76 23.99
C LEU A 106 0.00 -17.97 24.72
N ASP A 107 -0.91 -18.74 25.32
CA ASP A 107 -0.63 -19.97 26.00
C ASP A 107 -1.61 -21.06 25.56
N THR A 108 -1.07 -22.10 24.91
CA THR A 108 -1.86 -23.25 24.45
C THR A 108 -1.79 -24.35 25.47
N GLN A 109 -2.97 -24.76 25.95
CA GLN A 109 -3.11 -25.74 27.01
C GLN A 109 -4.01 -26.88 26.56
N SER A 110 -3.59 -28.12 26.84
CA SER A 110 -4.36 -29.31 26.45
C SER A 110 -5.39 -29.65 27.53
N LEU A 111 -6.66 -29.77 27.13
CA LEU A 111 -7.74 -30.35 27.93
C LEU A 111 -7.70 -31.90 27.93
N GLY A 112 -6.75 -32.49 27.21
CA GLY A 112 -6.62 -33.94 27.07
C GLY A 112 -7.39 -34.49 25.88
N ASN A 113 -7.66 -35.80 25.91
CA ASN A 113 -8.32 -36.53 24.83
C ASN A 113 -9.80 -36.14 24.72
N MET A 114 -10.34 -36.16 23.49
CA MET A 114 -11.75 -35.94 23.15
C MET A 114 -12.76 -36.79 23.93
N GLY A 115 -12.33 -37.93 24.49
CA GLY A 115 -13.19 -38.75 25.34
C GLY A 115 -14.26 -39.55 24.57
N PRO A 116 -15.22 -40.13 25.31
CA PRO A 116 -16.30 -40.95 24.74
C PRO A 116 -17.37 -40.10 24.02
N PRO A 117 -18.17 -40.71 23.13
CA PRO A 117 -19.20 -40.02 22.33
C PRO A 117 -20.48 -39.69 23.14
N ASN A 118 -20.31 -39.03 24.28
CA ASN A 118 -21.37 -38.49 25.12
C ASN A 118 -20.88 -37.20 25.78
N TRP A 119 -21.81 -36.34 26.21
CA TRP A 119 -21.47 -35.10 26.90
C TRP A 119 -20.60 -35.37 28.12
N HIS A 120 -19.47 -34.69 28.18
CA HIS A 120 -18.60 -34.71 29.34
C HIS A 120 -17.82 -33.40 29.46
N LEU A 121 -17.55 -33.05 30.71
CA LEU A 121 -16.76 -31.89 31.04
C LEU A 121 -15.27 -32.18 30.92
N ARG A 122 -14.53 -31.24 30.34
CA ARG A 122 -13.09 -31.12 30.50
C ARG A 122 -12.77 -29.79 31.15
N THR A 123 -11.81 -29.81 32.05
CA THR A 123 -11.40 -28.63 32.82
C THR A 123 -9.89 -28.48 32.76
N LEU A 124 -9.44 -27.24 32.68
CA LEU A 124 -8.05 -26.82 32.67
C LEU A 124 -7.86 -25.76 33.76
N GLU A 125 -6.87 -25.94 34.62
CA GLU A 125 -6.44 -24.88 35.54
C GLU A 125 -5.79 -23.73 34.76
N VAL A 126 -6.17 -22.49 35.06
CA VAL A 126 -5.58 -21.31 34.43
C VAL A 126 -4.16 -21.13 34.95
N PRO A 127 -3.13 -21.16 34.09
CA PRO A 127 -1.74 -20.96 34.51
C PRO A 127 -1.52 -19.65 35.29
N GLU A 128 -1.00 -19.76 36.53
CA GLU A 128 -0.72 -18.60 37.41
C GLU A 128 0.26 -17.57 36.80
N ARG A 129 1.06 -18.00 35.82
CA ARG A 129 2.02 -17.14 35.11
C ARG A 129 1.36 -16.12 34.17
N MET A 130 0.11 -16.32 33.79
CA MET A 130 -0.59 -15.42 32.87
C MET A 130 -1.08 -14.17 33.59
N LYS A 131 -0.83 -13.01 32.98
CA LYS A 131 -1.31 -11.74 33.50
C LYS A 131 -2.77 -11.51 33.17
N ARG A 132 -3.57 -11.14 34.17
CA ARG A 132 -4.97 -10.76 33.99
C ARG A 132 -5.09 -9.38 33.31
N PRO A 133 -6.15 -9.13 32.52
CA PRO A 133 -7.21 -10.08 32.16
C PRO A 133 -6.71 -11.19 31.21
N VAL A 134 -7.22 -12.41 31.40
CA VAL A 134 -6.97 -13.55 30.50
C VAL A 134 -8.18 -13.73 29.60
N GLN A 135 -7.96 -13.97 28.32
CA GLN A 135 -8.99 -14.11 27.30
C GLN A 135 -8.90 -15.48 26.62
N LEU A 136 -10.04 -16.07 26.28
CA LEU A 136 -10.09 -17.25 25.43
C LEU A 136 -10.03 -16.82 23.96
N ALA A 137 -8.97 -17.23 23.27
CA ALA A 137 -8.71 -16.85 21.88
C ALA A 137 -9.17 -17.90 20.88
N SER A 138 -8.95 -19.19 21.17
CA SER A 138 -9.41 -20.28 20.30
C SER A 138 -9.63 -21.61 21.05
N ILE A 139 -10.49 -22.45 20.48
CA ILE A 139 -10.71 -23.84 20.86
C ILE A 139 -10.20 -24.68 19.71
N GLN A 140 -9.11 -25.40 19.96
CA GLN A 140 -8.38 -26.14 18.94
C GLN A 140 -8.50 -27.64 19.16
N ILE A 141 -8.30 -28.35 18.08
CA ILE A 141 -8.16 -29.79 18.04
C ILE A 141 -6.79 -30.08 17.47
N PHE A 142 -6.01 -30.87 18.21
CA PHE A 142 -4.73 -31.37 17.75
C PHE A 142 -4.82 -32.87 17.49
N GLU A 143 -4.40 -33.26 16.30
CA GLU A 143 -4.22 -34.64 15.88
C GLU A 143 -2.76 -34.81 15.40
N PRO A 144 -1.97 -35.76 15.93
CA PRO A 144 -0.57 -35.92 15.57
C PRO A 144 -0.41 -36.63 14.21
N VAL A 145 -0.85 -35.96 13.14
CA VAL A 145 -0.80 -36.42 11.75
C VAL A 145 0.06 -35.50 10.89
N PHE A 146 0.62 -36.05 9.82
CA PHE A 146 1.39 -35.29 8.83
C PHE A 146 0.64 -35.23 7.50
N GLY A 147 0.44 -34.03 6.98
CA GLY A 147 -0.26 -33.79 5.71
C GLY A 147 -1.79 -33.96 5.81
N PRO A 148 -2.50 -34.09 4.67
CA PRO A 148 -3.96 -34.22 4.61
C PRO A 148 -4.42 -35.65 4.96
N ALA A 149 -3.90 -36.18 6.07
CA ALA A 149 -4.16 -37.53 6.58
C ALA A 149 -4.94 -37.51 7.89
N GLY A 150 -5.57 -36.36 8.22
CA GLY A 150 -6.36 -36.22 9.43
C GLY A 150 -7.65 -37.03 9.38
N THR A 151 -8.22 -37.21 10.56
CA THR A 151 -9.54 -37.81 10.74
C THR A 151 -10.61 -36.75 10.48
N ALA A 152 -11.62 -37.10 9.67
CA ALA A 152 -12.81 -36.28 9.48
C ALA A 152 -13.87 -36.67 10.51
N GLY A 153 -14.70 -35.72 10.91
CA GLY A 153 -15.70 -35.98 11.95
C GLY A 153 -16.42 -34.70 12.38
N SER A 154 -17.16 -34.83 13.48
CA SER A 154 -17.83 -33.72 14.11
C SER A 154 -17.75 -33.79 15.62
N ILE A 155 -17.75 -32.62 16.26
CA ILE A 155 -17.86 -32.49 17.71
C ILE A 155 -18.91 -31.42 18.04
N LEU A 156 -19.70 -31.69 19.07
CA LEU A 156 -20.56 -30.71 19.71
C LEU A 156 -19.77 -30.08 20.88
N ILE A 157 -19.84 -28.77 20.98
CA ILE A 157 -19.20 -27.95 22.01
C ILE A 157 -20.29 -27.07 22.61
N ASP A 158 -20.32 -26.99 23.94
CA ASP A 158 -21.30 -26.20 24.66
C ASP A 158 -20.70 -25.67 25.98
N ASP A 159 -21.31 -24.62 26.53
CA ASP A 159 -21.07 -24.09 27.88
C ASP A 159 -19.57 -23.97 28.24
N VAL A 160 -18.84 -23.15 27.50
CA VAL A 160 -17.50 -22.74 27.93
C VAL A 160 -17.67 -21.84 29.15
N HIS A 161 -17.03 -22.20 30.27
CA HIS A 161 -17.21 -21.49 31.53
C HIS A 161 -15.91 -21.32 32.30
N ALA A 162 -15.84 -20.26 33.10
CA ALA A 162 -14.85 -20.08 34.13
C ALA A 162 -15.33 -20.69 35.46
N ILE A 163 -14.39 -21.24 36.22
CA ILE A 163 -14.60 -21.68 37.60
C ILE A 163 -13.77 -20.76 38.48
N ASN A 164 -14.44 -20.02 39.35
CA ASN A 164 -13.80 -19.07 40.26
C ASN A 164 -13.20 -19.78 41.48
N GLY A 165 -12.32 -19.08 42.21
CA GLY A 165 -11.66 -19.63 43.40
C GLY A 165 -12.62 -20.07 44.52
N ASP A 166 -13.85 -19.57 44.53
CA ASP A 166 -14.93 -19.97 45.44
C ASP A 166 -15.79 -21.15 44.91
N GLY A 167 -15.48 -21.65 43.71
CA GLY A 167 -16.20 -22.71 43.02
C GLY A 167 -17.41 -22.23 42.21
N ARG A 168 -17.68 -20.92 42.12
CA ARG A 168 -18.76 -20.38 41.29
C ARG A 168 -18.43 -20.58 39.80
N ILE A 169 -19.45 -20.95 39.03
CA ILE A 169 -19.35 -21.13 37.58
C ILE A 169 -19.90 -19.87 36.90
N GLU A 170 -19.14 -19.32 35.96
CA GLU A 170 -19.54 -18.20 35.12
C GLU A 170 -19.41 -18.60 33.64
N TYR A 171 -20.53 -18.58 32.92
CA TYR A 171 -20.57 -18.98 31.51
C TYR A 171 -20.00 -17.86 30.63
N LEU A 172 -19.04 -18.22 29.79
CA LEU A 172 -18.31 -17.32 28.93
C LEU A 172 -18.81 -17.37 27.47
N GLU A 173 -19.20 -18.56 27.02
CA GLU A 173 -19.76 -18.82 25.70
C GLU A 173 -20.69 -20.02 25.81
N ASP A 174 -21.96 -19.83 25.43
CA ASP A 174 -23.02 -20.84 25.46
C ASP A 174 -23.50 -21.25 24.06
N PHE A 175 -22.93 -20.70 22.99
CA PHE A 175 -23.27 -21.02 21.59
C PHE A 175 -24.74 -20.79 21.22
N GLU A 176 -25.44 -19.92 21.96
CA GLU A 176 -26.83 -19.54 21.68
C GLU A 176 -26.92 -18.41 20.63
N ASP A 177 -25.87 -17.62 20.48
CA ASP A 177 -25.82 -16.55 19.48
C ASP A 177 -25.38 -17.06 18.11
N THR A 178 -26.34 -17.24 17.21
CA THR A 178 -26.07 -17.62 15.81
C THR A 178 -25.31 -16.56 15.00
N ALA A 179 -25.19 -15.32 15.49
CA ALA A 179 -24.33 -14.27 14.94
C ALA A 179 -22.91 -14.27 15.54
N SER A 180 -22.56 -15.34 16.25
CA SER A 180 -21.30 -15.55 16.94
C SER A 180 -20.06 -15.22 16.10
N SER A 181 -19.07 -14.62 16.77
CA SER A 181 -17.79 -14.22 16.17
C SER A 181 -16.78 -15.37 16.02
N TRP A 182 -17.21 -16.60 16.32
CA TRP A 182 -16.38 -17.79 16.19
C TRP A 182 -16.34 -18.26 14.74
N LEU A 183 -15.13 -18.44 14.22
CA LEU A 183 -14.89 -18.89 12.86
C LEU A 183 -14.04 -20.16 12.86
N PRO A 184 -14.26 -21.08 11.91
CA PRO A 184 -13.39 -22.22 11.73
C PRO A 184 -11.99 -21.76 11.32
N LEU A 185 -10.97 -22.44 11.84
CA LEU A 185 -9.59 -22.29 11.43
C LEU A 185 -9.44 -22.80 9.99
N ALA A 186 -8.81 -22.00 9.13
CA ALA A 186 -8.54 -22.43 7.76
C ALA A 186 -7.48 -23.55 7.76
N THR A 187 -7.85 -24.74 7.30
CA THR A 187 -6.96 -25.91 7.20
C THR A 187 -6.49 -26.19 5.77
N SER A 188 -7.16 -25.60 4.78
CA SER A 188 -6.77 -25.64 3.36
C SER A 188 -7.34 -24.46 2.58
N THR A 189 -6.91 -24.27 1.33
CA THR A 189 -7.41 -23.18 0.47
C THR A 189 -8.85 -23.37 0.00
N LEU A 190 -9.42 -24.57 0.20
CA LEU A 190 -10.80 -24.91 -0.18
C LEU A 190 -11.69 -25.15 1.05
N SER A 191 -11.16 -24.95 2.26
CA SER A 191 -11.76 -25.11 3.60
C SER A 191 -12.99 -26.01 3.69
N SER A 192 -12.81 -27.18 4.31
CA SER A 192 -13.92 -28.11 4.63
C SER A 192 -14.58 -27.85 5.97
N ASP A 193 -13.94 -27.09 6.84
CA ASP A 193 -14.32 -27.02 8.25
C ASP A 193 -15.39 -25.95 8.46
N VAL A 194 -16.44 -26.31 9.19
CA VAL A 194 -17.65 -25.49 9.36
C VAL A 194 -18.06 -25.53 10.82
N LEU A 195 -18.35 -24.35 11.36
CA LEU A 195 -19.07 -24.21 12.63
C LEU A 195 -20.53 -23.88 12.32
N THR A 196 -21.44 -24.69 12.84
CA THR A 196 -22.89 -24.48 12.80
C THR A 196 -23.46 -24.56 14.21
N PHE A 197 -24.72 -24.16 14.38
CA PHE A 197 -25.44 -24.24 15.65
C PHE A 197 -26.56 -25.26 15.50
N SER A 198 -26.68 -26.19 16.46
CA SER A 198 -27.61 -27.32 16.40
C SER A 198 -28.52 -27.36 17.63
N ASP A 199 -29.81 -27.64 17.42
CA ASP A 199 -30.81 -27.90 18.45
C ASP A 199 -31.04 -29.41 18.68
N ASP A 200 -30.37 -30.28 17.90
CA ASP A 200 -30.55 -31.73 17.98
C ASP A 200 -30.03 -32.33 19.29
N ASP A 201 -28.92 -31.78 19.81
CA ASP A 201 -28.23 -32.29 20.98
C ASP A 201 -27.51 -31.16 21.72
N VAL A 202 -28.01 -30.84 22.92
CA VAL A 202 -27.63 -29.65 23.67
C VAL A 202 -27.33 -30.05 25.11
N ASN A 203 -26.26 -29.50 25.70
CA ASN A 203 -25.96 -29.74 27.10
C ASN A 203 -26.80 -28.82 28.00
N ARG A 204 -26.91 -27.54 27.65
CA ARG A 204 -27.76 -26.56 28.34
C ARG A 204 -28.21 -25.46 27.37
N GLY A 205 -29.44 -25.00 27.52
CA GLY A 205 -29.99 -23.96 26.65
C GLY A 205 -30.79 -24.55 25.50
N ASP A 206 -30.81 -23.85 24.36
CA ASP A 206 -31.58 -24.21 23.17
C ASP A 206 -30.68 -24.67 22.02
N LEU A 207 -29.40 -24.29 22.00
CA LEU A 207 -28.45 -24.58 20.92
C LEU A 207 -27.09 -25.06 21.46
N SER A 208 -26.36 -25.80 20.64
CA SER A 208 -24.94 -26.09 20.86
C SER A 208 -24.12 -25.86 19.59
N GLY A 209 -22.81 -25.64 19.76
CA GLY A 209 -21.89 -25.47 18.64
C GLY A 209 -21.52 -26.81 18.02
N LEU A 210 -21.96 -27.06 16.78
CA LEU A 210 -21.54 -28.21 15.97
C LEU A 210 -20.37 -27.82 15.07
N PHE A 211 -19.18 -28.29 15.44
CA PHE A 211 -17.98 -28.13 14.62
C PHE A 211 -17.73 -29.39 13.79
N THR A 212 -17.87 -29.26 12.47
CA THR A 212 -17.63 -30.34 11.49
C THR A 212 -16.33 -30.08 10.75
N PHE A 213 -15.47 -31.09 10.64
CA PHE A 213 -14.14 -30.95 10.05
C PHE A 213 -13.78 -32.09 9.10
N GLY A 214 -12.98 -31.75 8.09
CA GLY A 214 -12.52 -32.67 7.05
C GLY A 214 -11.23 -33.43 7.42
N LYS A 215 -10.49 -33.89 6.42
CA LYS A 215 -9.19 -34.58 6.62
C LYS A 215 -7.99 -33.63 6.58
N ASP A 216 -8.20 -32.41 6.10
CA ASP A 216 -7.15 -31.40 6.02
C ASP A 216 -6.85 -30.84 7.41
N THR A 217 -5.58 -30.57 7.68
CA THR A 217 -5.12 -29.97 8.93
C THR A 217 -3.99 -28.99 8.65
N ASP A 218 -3.85 -27.97 9.51
CA ASP A 218 -2.64 -27.14 9.54
C ASP A 218 -1.65 -27.75 10.53
N ASN A 219 -0.78 -28.64 10.06
CA ASN A 219 0.20 -29.34 10.89
C ASN A 219 -0.45 -30.08 12.09
N GLY A 220 -1.59 -30.73 11.84
CA GLY A 220 -2.36 -31.43 12.88
C GLY A 220 -3.34 -30.54 13.64
N LEU A 221 -3.34 -29.22 13.42
CA LEU A 221 -4.25 -28.28 14.06
C LEU A 221 -5.48 -28.00 13.20
N ARG A 222 -6.62 -27.87 13.88
CA ARG A 222 -7.92 -27.42 13.37
C ARG A 222 -8.74 -26.89 14.55
N GLY A 223 -9.92 -26.35 14.32
CA GLY A 223 -10.79 -25.88 15.40
C GLY A 223 -11.47 -24.56 15.07
N ILE A 224 -11.86 -23.83 16.10
CA ILE A 224 -12.55 -22.55 15.98
C ILE A 224 -11.80 -21.48 16.75
N TYR A 225 -11.79 -20.26 16.23
CA TYR A 225 -11.15 -19.12 16.85
C TYR A 225 -12.05 -17.91 16.80
N ARG A 226 -11.77 -16.96 17.68
CA ARG A 226 -12.48 -15.70 17.72
C ARG A 226 -11.71 -14.66 16.92
N SER A 227 -12.28 -14.21 15.81
CA SER A 227 -11.53 -13.34 14.90
C SER A 227 -11.29 -11.95 15.50
N PRO A 228 -10.03 -11.47 15.53
CA PRO A 228 -9.72 -10.09 15.93
C PRO A 228 -10.43 -9.02 15.09
N SER A 229 -10.68 -9.33 13.81
CA SER A 229 -11.34 -8.42 12.86
C SER A 229 -12.83 -8.69 12.67
N GLY A 230 -13.43 -9.61 13.45
CA GLY A 230 -14.81 -10.06 13.27
C GLY A 230 -15.07 -10.83 11.98
N GLY A 231 -14.00 -11.26 11.29
CA GLY A 231 -14.07 -11.87 9.96
C GLY A 231 -12.70 -12.28 9.43
N PRO A 232 -12.55 -12.46 8.11
CA PRO A 232 -11.23 -12.52 7.48
C PRO A 232 -10.41 -11.26 7.76
N VAL A 233 -9.08 -11.35 7.68
CA VAL A 233 -8.19 -10.21 7.88
C VAL A 233 -8.39 -9.20 6.74
N PRO A 234 -8.78 -7.94 7.03
CA PRO A 234 -8.92 -6.91 6.01
C PRO A 234 -7.56 -6.61 5.38
N VAL A 235 -7.50 -6.61 4.04
CA VAL A 235 -6.27 -6.28 3.31
C VAL A 235 -6.53 -5.33 2.16
N VAL A 236 -5.50 -4.55 1.81
CA VAL A 236 -5.42 -3.83 0.54
C VAL A 236 -4.48 -4.58 -0.38
N ALA A 237 -4.93 -4.87 -1.59
CA ALA A 237 -4.17 -5.65 -2.56
C ALA A 237 -3.57 -4.79 -3.67
N SER A 238 -2.40 -5.18 -4.18
CA SER A 238 -1.92 -4.57 -5.42
C SER A 238 -2.78 -4.99 -6.61
N ASN A 239 -2.94 -4.12 -7.61
CA ASN A 239 -3.63 -4.48 -8.85
C ASN A 239 -2.95 -5.64 -9.59
N SER A 240 -1.64 -5.82 -9.41
CA SER A 240 -0.91 -7.01 -9.91
C SER A 240 -1.28 -8.29 -9.17
N PHE A 241 -1.54 -8.23 -7.85
CA PHE A 241 -2.03 -9.36 -7.07
C PHE A 241 -3.42 -9.77 -7.54
N LEU A 242 -4.34 -8.82 -7.67
CA LEU A 242 -5.71 -9.08 -8.13
C LEU A 242 -5.75 -9.73 -9.52
N ARG A 243 -4.93 -9.25 -10.47
CA ARG A 243 -4.82 -9.87 -11.79
C ARG A 243 -4.25 -11.29 -11.75
N THR A 244 -3.31 -11.55 -10.84
CA THR A 244 -2.62 -12.85 -10.74
C THR A 244 -3.49 -13.89 -10.04
N SER A 245 -4.21 -13.50 -8.99
CA SER A 245 -5.13 -14.38 -8.25
C SER A 245 -6.49 -14.53 -8.92
N GLY A 246 -6.87 -13.58 -9.80
CA GLY A 246 -8.21 -13.50 -10.38
C GLY A 246 -9.26 -12.90 -9.44
N ALA A 247 -8.85 -12.47 -8.24
CA ALA A 247 -9.72 -11.90 -7.23
C ALA A 247 -10.09 -10.44 -7.53
N ARG A 248 -11.16 -9.97 -6.89
CA ARG A 248 -11.66 -8.60 -6.96
C ARG A 248 -11.77 -8.00 -5.56
N VAL A 249 -11.88 -6.68 -5.52
CA VAL A 249 -12.23 -5.98 -4.27
C VAL A 249 -13.59 -6.47 -3.79
N GLY A 250 -13.67 -6.87 -2.52
CA GLY A 250 -14.82 -7.52 -1.89
C GLY A 250 -14.64 -9.02 -1.67
N ASP A 251 -13.78 -9.68 -2.45
CA ASP A 251 -13.59 -11.13 -2.37
C ASP A 251 -12.81 -11.52 -1.11
N ALA A 252 -13.17 -12.68 -0.55
CA ALA A 252 -12.41 -13.35 0.49
C ALA A 252 -11.55 -14.47 -0.12
N LEU A 253 -10.31 -14.59 0.34
CA LEU A 253 -9.34 -15.57 -0.13
C LEU A 253 -8.63 -16.17 1.06
N ILE A 254 -8.04 -17.35 0.88
CA ILE A 254 -7.13 -17.93 1.85
C ILE A 254 -5.72 -17.87 1.26
N VAL A 255 -4.81 -17.21 1.96
CA VAL A 255 -3.39 -17.12 1.59
C VAL A 255 -2.55 -17.83 2.63
N GLU A 256 -1.37 -18.31 2.22
CA GLU A 256 -0.43 -18.90 3.16
C GLU A 256 0.65 -17.87 3.55
N LEU A 257 0.84 -17.67 4.86
CA LEU A 257 1.85 -16.79 5.46
C LEU A 257 2.57 -17.54 6.57
N LYS A 258 3.91 -17.61 6.53
CA LYS A 258 4.72 -18.41 7.49
C LYS A 258 4.26 -19.87 7.64
N GLY A 259 3.73 -20.48 6.59
CA GLY A 259 3.20 -21.84 6.64
C GLY A 259 1.82 -21.95 7.28
N ARG A 260 1.08 -20.84 7.40
CA ARG A 260 -0.28 -20.77 7.99
C ARG A 260 -1.28 -20.26 6.98
N PHE A 261 -2.47 -20.85 6.97
CA PHE A 261 -3.58 -20.37 6.16
C PHE A 261 -4.28 -19.20 6.85
N VAL A 262 -4.20 -18.03 6.23
CA VAL A 262 -4.80 -16.79 6.72
C VAL A 262 -5.95 -16.41 5.77
N PRO A 263 -7.21 -16.49 6.23
CA PRO A 263 -8.33 -15.91 5.49
C PRO A 263 -8.18 -14.39 5.46
N ILE A 264 -8.19 -13.83 4.27
CA ILE A 264 -8.11 -12.40 3.99
C ILE A 264 -9.36 -11.93 3.26
N GLN A 265 -9.71 -10.65 3.40
CA GLN A 265 -10.74 -10.00 2.59
C GLN A 265 -10.14 -8.78 1.92
N VAL A 266 -10.24 -8.71 0.59
CA VAL A 266 -9.76 -7.55 -0.18
C VAL A 266 -10.73 -6.39 0.00
N ARG A 267 -10.28 -5.30 0.62
CA ARG A 267 -11.10 -4.12 0.93
C ARG A 267 -10.89 -2.96 -0.02
N ASP A 268 -9.67 -2.80 -0.52
CA ASP A 268 -9.32 -1.82 -1.53
C ASP A 268 -8.14 -2.32 -2.38
N SER A 269 -7.77 -1.55 -3.40
CA SER A 269 -6.70 -1.86 -4.33
C SER A 269 -5.79 -0.67 -4.60
N VAL A 270 -4.49 -0.94 -4.77
CA VAL A 270 -3.47 0.06 -5.10
C VAL A 270 -2.59 -0.42 -6.26
N ASP A 271 -2.00 0.49 -7.03
CA ASP A 271 -0.99 0.14 -8.04
C ASP A 271 0.40 0.06 -7.41
N PHE A 272 0.72 1.02 -6.55
CA PHE A 272 2.00 1.12 -5.87
C PHE A 272 1.82 1.42 -4.38
N PHE A 273 2.78 0.98 -3.58
CA PHE A 273 2.85 1.31 -2.18
C PHE A 273 4.32 1.45 -1.75
N PRO A 274 4.65 2.39 -0.85
CA PRO A 274 6.04 2.63 -0.43
C PRO A 274 6.73 1.34 0.00
N THR A 275 7.98 1.14 -0.44
CA THR A 275 8.82 -0.05 -0.19
C THR A 275 8.32 -1.38 -0.79
N LEU A 276 7.18 -1.39 -1.50
CA LEU A 276 6.63 -2.58 -2.14
C LEU A 276 6.76 -2.51 -3.67
N ASN A 277 7.18 -3.62 -4.25
CA ASN A 277 7.33 -3.75 -5.69
C ASN A 277 6.16 -4.60 -6.23
N PRO A 278 5.35 -4.11 -7.18
CA PRO A 278 4.22 -4.84 -7.73
C PRO A 278 4.59 -5.97 -8.70
N SER A 279 5.87 -6.20 -8.98
CA SER A 279 6.33 -7.31 -9.82
C SER A 279 6.03 -8.70 -9.22
N GLY A 280 6.05 -9.73 -10.06
CA GLY A 280 5.67 -11.09 -9.65
C GLY A 280 4.16 -11.19 -9.39
N ALA A 281 3.78 -11.84 -8.28
CA ALA A 281 2.39 -11.96 -7.88
C ALA A 281 1.83 -10.72 -7.16
N GLY A 282 2.59 -9.63 -7.10
CA GLY A 282 2.17 -8.41 -6.40
C GLY A 282 2.37 -8.47 -4.89
N PHE A 283 1.55 -7.70 -4.17
CA PHE A 283 1.66 -7.53 -2.73
C PHE A 283 0.31 -7.32 -2.06
N LEU A 284 0.27 -7.57 -0.76
CA LEU A 284 -0.84 -7.30 0.14
C LEU A 284 -0.35 -6.39 1.29
N ILE A 285 -1.25 -5.53 1.75
CA ILE A 285 -1.07 -4.67 2.90
C ILE A 285 -2.14 -5.03 3.93
N ALA A 286 -1.76 -5.13 5.20
CA ALA A 286 -2.66 -5.44 6.31
C ALA A 286 -2.43 -4.47 7.47
N ASP A 287 -3.38 -4.40 8.40
CA ASP A 287 -3.11 -3.81 9.71
C ASP A 287 -2.18 -4.74 10.53
N LEU A 288 -1.17 -4.15 11.17
CA LEU A 288 -0.11 -4.86 11.91
C LEU A 288 -0.68 -5.69 13.06
N GLU A 289 -1.48 -5.06 13.91
CA GLU A 289 -2.01 -5.69 15.11
C GLU A 289 -2.97 -6.81 14.74
N THR A 290 -3.88 -6.54 13.80
CA THR A 290 -4.87 -7.50 13.32
C THR A 290 -4.21 -8.73 12.72
N LEU A 291 -3.22 -8.55 11.83
CA LEU A 291 -2.54 -9.67 11.18
C LEU A 291 -1.70 -10.49 12.17
N ILE A 292 -0.90 -9.84 13.01
CA ILE A 292 -0.06 -10.55 13.99
C ILE A 292 -0.92 -11.31 14.99
N ARG A 293 -1.98 -10.69 15.52
CA ARG A 293 -2.90 -11.36 16.44
C ARG A 293 -3.53 -12.57 15.79
N HIS A 294 -3.99 -12.43 14.54
CA HIS A 294 -4.53 -13.56 13.78
C HIS A 294 -3.51 -14.69 13.63
N ILE A 295 -2.29 -14.43 13.12
CA ILE A 295 -1.26 -15.46 12.90
C ILE A 295 -0.90 -16.17 14.21
N ASN A 296 -0.77 -15.42 15.30
CA ASN A 296 -0.34 -15.96 16.59
C ASN A 296 -1.40 -16.89 17.22
N ILE A 297 -2.70 -16.59 17.04
CA ILE A 297 -3.80 -17.45 17.53
C ILE A 297 -3.71 -18.87 16.96
N LEU A 298 -3.26 -19.00 15.71
CA LEU A 298 -3.24 -20.27 14.99
C LEU A 298 -2.21 -21.27 15.55
N SER A 299 -1.12 -20.82 16.21
CA SER A 299 -0.16 -21.75 16.80
C SER A 299 0.87 -21.09 17.73
N PRO A 300 1.18 -21.69 18.88
CA PRO A 300 2.24 -21.23 19.80
C PRO A 300 3.67 -21.50 19.27
N ALA A 301 3.86 -22.38 18.28
CA ALA A 301 5.19 -22.80 17.82
C ALA A 301 5.93 -21.74 16.98
N LEU A 302 5.22 -20.80 16.36
CA LEU A 302 5.79 -19.71 15.57
C LEU A 302 5.09 -18.39 15.92
N VAL A 303 5.63 -17.69 16.92
CA VAL A 303 5.19 -16.34 17.24
C VAL A 303 5.67 -15.38 16.16
N ALA A 304 4.74 -14.76 15.46
CA ALA A 304 4.99 -13.58 14.65
C ALA A 304 5.13 -12.36 15.57
N THR A 305 6.24 -11.65 15.40
CA THR A 305 6.49 -10.34 16.02
C THR A 305 6.82 -9.36 14.92
N PRO A 306 6.60 -8.04 15.13
CA PRO A 306 7.07 -7.05 14.17
C PRO A 306 8.56 -7.22 13.91
N ASN A 307 8.96 -7.12 12.64
CA ASN A 307 10.34 -7.34 12.19
C ASN A 307 10.93 -6.15 11.42
N GLU A 308 10.14 -5.08 11.26
CA GLU A 308 10.57 -3.81 10.67
C GLU A 308 10.11 -2.65 11.54
N MET A 309 10.83 -1.54 11.46
CA MET A 309 10.53 -0.31 12.19
C MET A 309 10.87 0.88 11.30
N PHE A 310 9.96 1.84 11.23
CA PHE A 310 10.19 3.13 10.58
C PHE A 310 10.38 4.20 11.66
N ILE A 311 11.42 5.01 11.50
CA ILE A 311 11.80 6.05 12.45
C ILE A 311 11.79 7.39 11.72
N GLU A 312 10.99 8.33 12.22
CA GLU A 312 11.01 9.68 11.73
C GLU A 312 12.05 10.50 12.51
N LYS A 313 12.81 11.30 11.76
CA LYS A 313 13.91 12.12 12.26
C LYS A 313 13.50 13.58 12.19
N ALA A 314 13.74 14.34 13.25
CA ALA A 314 13.65 15.79 13.23
C ALA A 314 14.61 16.36 12.17
N SER A 315 14.23 17.49 11.56
CA SER A 315 15.08 18.17 10.58
C SER A 315 16.45 18.50 11.17
N GLY A 316 17.52 18.07 10.50
CA GLY A 316 18.91 18.26 10.95
C GLY A 316 19.43 17.26 11.99
N ALA A 317 18.62 16.29 12.45
CA ALA A 317 19.04 15.24 13.38
C ALA A 317 19.43 13.91 12.67
N GLY A 318 19.59 13.94 11.33
CA GLY A 318 19.84 12.77 10.48
C GLY A 318 20.98 11.87 10.99
N ASP A 319 22.19 12.42 11.00
CA ASP A 319 23.42 11.69 11.32
C ASP A 319 23.48 11.23 12.78
N SER A 320 23.02 12.08 13.70
CA SER A 320 23.05 11.78 15.14
C SER A 320 22.13 10.61 15.45
N VAL A 321 20.89 10.63 14.95
CA VAL A 321 19.93 9.53 15.11
C VAL A 321 20.46 8.26 14.43
N ASN A 322 20.92 8.34 13.18
CA ASN A 322 21.39 7.17 12.44
C ASN A 322 22.57 6.47 13.14
N SER A 323 23.53 7.23 13.68
CA SER A 323 24.67 6.67 14.42
C SER A 323 24.26 5.98 15.73
N VAL A 324 23.20 6.45 16.39
CA VAL A 324 22.68 5.86 17.62
C VAL A 324 21.84 4.61 17.32
N VAL A 325 20.98 4.68 16.31
CA VAL A 325 20.16 3.55 15.84
C VAL A 325 21.05 2.41 15.35
N THR A 326 22.02 2.69 14.47
CA THR A 326 22.95 1.67 13.94
C THR A 326 23.69 0.94 15.06
N ARG A 327 24.10 1.65 16.13
CA ARG A 327 24.74 1.02 17.31
C ARG A 327 23.79 0.18 18.15
N MET A 328 22.51 0.54 18.22
CA MET A 328 21.51 -0.22 18.98
C MET A 328 21.02 -1.47 18.24
N VAL A 329 20.86 -1.35 16.93
CA VAL A 329 20.33 -2.38 16.04
C VAL A 329 21.41 -3.43 15.71
N GLY A 330 22.69 -3.07 15.81
CA GLY A 330 23.79 -4.03 15.79
C GLY A 330 24.10 -4.57 14.40
N ARG A 331 23.61 -5.79 14.09
CA ARG A 331 23.84 -6.47 12.79
C ARG A 331 22.67 -6.35 11.82
N ASP A 332 21.52 -5.87 12.28
CA ASP A 332 20.35 -5.73 11.40
C ASP A 332 20.53 -4.53 10.45
N LEU A 333 19.74 -4.51 9.37
CA LEU A 333 19.89 -3.51 8.31
C LEU A 333 19.25 -2.18 8.71
N VAL A 334 19.98 -1.09 8.51
CA VAL A 334 19.48 0.27 8.66
C VAL A 334 19.50 0.96 7.29
N HIS A 335 18.35 1.46 6.87
CA HIS A 335 18.20 2.21 5.62
C HIS A 335 17.91 3.67 5.93
N ASP A 336 18.84 4.56 5.59
CA ASP A 336 18.61 6.01 5.68
C ASP A 336 18.11 6.55 4.34
N ARG A 337 16.85 7.00 4.33
CA ARG A 337 16.20 7.58 3.15
C ARG A 337 16.97 8.80 2.60
N GLU A 338 17.48 9.66 3.47
CA GLU A 338 18.17 10.88 3.06
C GLU A 338 19.50 10.53 2.39
N GLN A 339 20.27 9.64 3.01
CA GLN A 339 21.51 9.14 2.44
C GLN A 339 21.30 8.42 1.10
N GLN A 340 20.25 7.59 0.98
CA GLN A 340 19.92 6.92 -0.28
C GLN A 340 19.50 7.92 -1.37
N LEU A 341 18.73 8.96 -1.03
CA LEU A 341 18.36 10.02 -1.96
C LEU A 341 19.57 10.87 -2.37
N GLU A 342 20.49 11.14 -1.44
CA GLU A 342 21.74 11.83 -1.73
C GLU A 342 22.63 11.01 -2.66
N GLN A 343 22.74 9.69 -2.47
CA GLN A 343 23.49 8.82 -3.39
C GLN A 343 22.91 8.85 -4.81
N VAL A 344 21.60 8.97 -4.96
CA VAL A 344 20.94 9.15 -6.27
C VAL A 344 21.19 10.55 -6.85
N ARG A 345 21.23 11.61 -6.02
CA ARG A 345 21.45 13.00 -6.45
C ARG A 345 22.91 13.32 -6.77
N LEU A 346 23.84 12.75 -6.00
CA LEU A 346 25.26 13.06 -6.02
C LEU A 346 26.02 12.31 -7.11
N ASP A 347 25.37 11.60 -8.02
CA ASP A 347 26.03 11.12 -9.24
C ASP A 347 26.42 12.34 -10.10
N PRO A 348 27.68 12.82 -10.04
CA PRO A 348 28.06 14.13 -10.55
C PRO A 348 28.04 14.17 -12.08
N LEU A 349 28.09 12.99 -12.71
CA LEU A 349 27.96 12.81 -14.15
C LEU A 349 26.54 13.12 -14.63
N ILE A 350 25.53 12.91 -13.78
CA ILE A 350 24.12 13.08 -14.12
C ILE A 350 23.62 14.48 -13.71
N THR A 351 23.79 14.92 -12.47
CA THR A 351 23.16 16.19 -12.02
C THR A 351 23.85 17.44 -12.53
N ALA A 352 25.18 17.54 -12.44
CA ALA A 352 25.92 18.71 -12.93
C ALA A 352 25.93 18.78 -14.48
N GLY A 353 26.03 17.62 -15.13
CA GLY A 353 25.97 17.52 -16.59
C GLY A 353 24.64 17.99 -17.15
N TRP A 354 23.51 17.53 -16.59
CA TRP A 354 22.18 17.85 -17.12
C TRP A 354 21.80 19.32 -16.92
N GLN A 355 22.13 19.91 -15.77
CA GLN A 355 21.88 21.35 -15.55
C GLN A 355 22.65 22.24 -16.52
N ALA A 356 23.93 21.94 -16.77
CA ALA A 356 24.73 22.67 -17.75
C ALA A 356 24.19 22.48 -19.18
N MET A 357 23.77 21.26 -19.54
CA MET A 357 23.16 20.97 -20.84
C MET A 357 21.85 21.72 -21.05
N VAL A 358 21.00 21.85 -20.02
CA VAL A 358 19.75 22.64 -20.11
C VAL A 358 20.05 24.10 -20.39
N LEU A 359 21.00 24.73 -19.68
CA LEU A 359 21.39 26.11 -19.93
C LEU A 359 21.96 26.31 -21.35
N LEU A 360 22.78 25.39 -21.82
CA LEU A 360 23.31 25.42 -23.19
C LEU A 360 22.19 25.27 -24.22
N ALA A 361 21.25 24.34 -24.01
CA ALA A 361 20.09 24.15 -24.88
C ALA A 361 19.23 25.41 -24.94
N MET A 362 18.98 26.07 -23.80
CA MET A 362 18.26 27.36 -23.76
C MET A 362 18.98 28.43 -24.60
N ALA A 363 20.30 28.55 -24.48
CA ALA A 363 21.07 29.51 -25.26
C ALA A 363 20.99 29.22 -26.76
N ILE A 364 21.08 27.95 -27.16
CA ILE A 364 20.93 27.52 -28.55
C ILE A 364 19.52 27.83 -29.07
N ILE A 365 18.48 27.55 -28.28
CA ILE A 365 17.08 27.85 -28.65
C ILE A 365 16.89 29.34 -28.88
N ILE A 366 17.35 30.19 -27.95
CA ILE A 366 17.24 31.65 -28.07
C ILE A 366 17.99 32.13 -29.33
N PHE A 367 19.20 31.62 -29.54
CA PHE A 367 20.03 32.00 -30.68
C PHE A 367 19.38 31.59 -32.02
N THR A 368 18.99 30.32 -32.16
CA THR A 368 18.41 29.79 -33.41
C THR A 368 17.03 30.38 -33.68
N ALA A 369 16.17 30.53 -32.66
CA ALA A 369 14.88 31.18 -32.82
C ALA A 369 15.02 32.66 -33.20
N GLY A 370 15.93 33.38 -32.54
CA GLY A 370 16.23 34.77 -32.86
C GLY A 370 16.75 34.94 -34.29
N LEU A 371 17.74 34.15 -34.69
CA LEU A 371 18.33 34.19 -36.03
C LEU A 371 17.30 33.80 -37.11
N GLY A 372 16.54 32.72 -36.88
CA GLY A 372 15.51 32.25 -37.80
C GLY A 372 14.42 33.30 -38.02
N TYR A 373 13.96 33.94 -36.94
CA TYR A 373 12.96 34.98 -37.04
C TYR A 373 13.48 36.25 -37.71
N ILE A 374 14.69 36.71 -37.38
CA ILE A 374 15.32 37.85 -38.07
C ILE A 374 15.41 37.59 -39.57
N THR A 375 15.82 36.38 -39.95
CA THR A 375 15.91 35.97 -41.37
C THR A 375 14.54 36.00 -42.05
N TYR A 376 13.51 35.44 -41.39
CA TYR A 376 12.12 35.53 -41.87
C TYR A 376 11.67 36.98 -42.04
N LEU A 377 11.95 37.84 -41.06
CA LEU A 377 11.53 39.24 -41.06
C LEU A 377 12.20 40.06 -42.16
N LEU A 378 13.47 39.78 -42.47
CA LEU A 378 14.20 40.39 -43.58
C LEU A 378 13.60 39.99 -44.93
N ALA A 379 13.27 38.70 -45.10
CA ALA A 379 12.59 38.22 -46.31
C ALA A 379 11.19 38.83 -46.46
N PHE A 380 10.45 38.93 -45.35
CA PHE A 380 9.11 39.52 -45.30
C PHE A 380 9.12 41.02 -45.61
N SER A 381 10.07 41.78 -45.05
CA SER A 381 10.20 43.23 -45.24
C SER A 381 10.25 43.64 -46.72
N ASN A 382 10.93 42.87 -47.56
CA ASN A 382 11.03 43.13 -49.00
C ASN A 382 9.68 42.96 -49.72
N ARG A 383 8.91 41.92 -49.38
CA ARG A 383 7.59 41.66 -49.97
C ARG A 383 6.54 42.64 -49.46
N SER A 384 6.58 42.89 -48.15
CA SER A 384 5.64 43.73 -47.41
C SER A 384 5.68 45.20 -47.84
N ARG A 385 6.86 45.72 -48.24
CA ARG A 385 6.98 47.09 -48.77
C ARG A 385 6.08 47.35 -50.00
N ASN A 386 5.97 46.39 -50.90
CA ASN A 386 5.17 46.53 -52.13
C ASN A 386 3.67 46.50 -51.83
N GLU A 387 3.23 45.59 -50.95
CA GLU A 387 1.84 45.46 -50.53
C GLU A 387 1.36 46.69 -49.71
N MET A 388 2.24 47.26 -48.89
CA MET A 388 1.93 48.47 -48.12
C MET A 388 1.77 49.71 -48.98
N GLY A 389 2.59 49.88 -50.02
CA GLY A 389 2.46 51.00 -50.96
C GLY A 389 1.11 51.00 -51.66
N PHE A 390 0.60 49.82 -51.99
CA PHE A 390 -0.75 49.63 -52.53
C PHE A 390 -1.85 49.92 -51.49
N LEU A 391 -1.75 49.35 -50.29
CA LEU A 391 -2.79 49.54 -49.27
C LEU A 391 -2.87 50.99 -48.76
N GLN A 392 -1.75 51.71 -48.70
CA GLN A 392 -1.75 53.14 -48.36
C GLN A 392 -2.31 54.01 -49.47
N SER A 393 -2.12 53.68 -50.76
CA SER A 393 -2.75 54.42 -51.86
C SER A 393 -4.27 54.23 -51.89
N VAL A 394 -4.77 53.12 -51.35
CA VAL A 394 -6.20 52.85 -51.12
C VAL A 394 -6.76 53.59 -49.87
N GLY A 395 -5.90 54.19 -49.04
CA GLY A 395 -6.31 55.10 -47.96
C GLY A 395 -6.13 54.59 -46.53
N LEU A 396 -5.43 53.47 -46.30
CA LEU A 396 -5.12 52.99 -44.95
C LEU A 396 -4.14 53.93 -44.21
N SER A 397 -4.49 54.31 -42.99
CA SER A 397 -3.60 55.10 -42.13
C SER A 397 -2.39 54.30 -41.66
N SER A 398 -1.26 54.96 -41.39
CA SER A 398 -0.04 54.30 -40.90
C SER A 398 -0.23 53.58 -39.55
N ARG A 399 -1.26 53.96 -38.76
CA ARG A 399 -1.62 53.28 -37.50
C ARG A 399 -2.38 51.98 -37.76
N GLN A 400 -3.30 51.96 -38.73
CA GLN A 400 -4.02 50.75 -39.13
C GLN A 400 -3.07 49.73 -39.76
N MET A 401 -2.11 50.19 -40.56
CA MET A 401 -1.07 49.33 -41.14
C MET A 401 -0.20 48.66 -40.05
N ALA A 402 0.25 49.45 -39.07
CA ALA A 402 1.01 48.93 -37.94
C ALA A 402 0.21 47.91 -37.12
N GLY A 403 -1.08 48.16 -36.89
CA GLY A 403 -1.97 47.23 -36.19
C GLY A 403 -2.13 45.90 -36.94
N LEU A 404 -2.29 45.94 -38.26
CA LEU A 404 -2.40 44.73 -39.09
C LEU A 404 -1.12 43.88 -39.02
N LEU A 405 0.05 44.51 -39.15
CA LEU A 405 1.34 43.83 -39.01
C LEU A 405 1.56 43.22 -37.63
N MET A 406 1.20 43.97 -36.57
CA MET A 406 1.30 43.46 -35.20
C MET A 406 0.40 42.24 -35.01
N LEU A 407 -0.82 42.26 -35.55
CA LEU A 407 -1.74 41.13 -35.47
C LEU A 407 -1.20 39.92 -36.24
N GLU A 408 -0.71 40.11 -37.46
CA GLU A 408 -0.14 39.05 -38.29
C GLU A 408 1.03 38.34 -37.58
N HIS A 409 2.00 39.11 -37.09
CA HIS A 409 3.15 38.54 -36.40
C HIS A 409 2.77 37.97 -35.03
N PHE A 410 1.79 38.56 -34.33
CA PHE A 410 1.26 37.98 -33.10
C PHE A 410 0.68 36.59 -33.35
N ILE A 411 -0.10 36.39 -34.42
CA ILE A 411 -0.65 35.08 -34.78
C ILE A 411 0.49 34.09 -35.07
N ILE A 412 1.50 34.49 -35.83
CA ILE A 412 2.67 33.63 -36.14
C ILE A 412 3.40 33.21 -34.86
N VAL A 413 3.66 34.17 -33.96
CA VAL A 413 4.35 33.90 -32.69
C VAL A 413 3.50 33.03 -31.78
N ALA A 414 2.19 33.31 -31.65
CA ALA A 414 1.28 32.52 -30.83
C ALA A 414 1.17 31.07 -31.33
N VAL A 415 1.02 30.87 -32.64
CA VAL A 415 0.97 29.53 -33.25
C VAL A 415 2.32 28.83 -33.09
N GLY A 416 3.43 29.53 -33.32
CA GLY A 416 4.78 28.98 -33.19
C GLY A 416 5.10 28.53 -31.76
N ILE A 417 4.79 29.35 -30.76
CA ILE A 417 4.96 29.00 -29.35
C ILE A 417 4.02 27.85 -28.97
N GLY A 418 2.76 27.87 -29.42
CA GLY A 418 1.78 26.83 -29.14
C GLY A 418 2.21 25.46 -29.68
N LEU A 419 2.51 25.39 -30.99
CA LEU A 419 2.96 24.17 -31.64
C LEU A 419 4.32 23.71 -31.11
N GLY A 420 5.26 24.64 -30.87
CA GLY A 420 6.58 24.33 -30.33
C GLY A 420 6.49 23.74 -28.92
N SER A 421 5.66 24.32 -28.06
CA SER A 421 5.43 23.80 -26.69
C SER A 421 4.74 22.44 -26.72
N GLY A 422 3.73 22.26 -27.58
CA GLY A 422 3.04 20.98 -27.73
C GLY A 422 3.94 19.86 -28.27
N ALA A 423 4.76 20.16 -29.28
CA ALA A 423 5.75 19.22 -29.81
C ALA A 423 6.84 18.91 -28.78
N GLY A 424 7.29 19.91 -28.02
CA GLY A 424 8.25 19.73 -26.93
C GLY A 424 7.71 18.80 -25.84
N TRP A 425 6.48 19.02 -25.40
CA TRP A 425 5.82 18.17 -24.41
C TRP A 425 5.70 16.71 -24.90
N LEU A 426 5.24 16.51 -26.14
CA LEU A 426 5.14 15.17 -26.74
C LEU A 426 6.52 14.48 -26.85
N MET A 427 7.54 15.22 -27.29
CA MET A 427 8.90 14.68 -27.38
C MET A 427 9.48 14.34 -26.01
N SER A 428 9.21 15.15 -24.98
CA SER A 428 9.63 14.85 -23.61
C SER A 428 9.02 13.55 -23.11
N ASP A 429 7.74 13.31 -23.36
CA ASP A 429 7.06 12.06 -22.98
C ASP A 429 7.65 10.83 -23.68
N LEU A 430 7.84 10.90 -25.00
CA LEU A 430 8.44 9.82 -25.78
C LEU A 430 9.88 9.53 -25.37
N MET A 431 10.69 10.56 -25.09
CA MET A 431 12.09 10.37 -24.70
C MET A 431 12.21 9.80 -23.29
N VAL A 432 11.51 10.35 -22.30
CA VAL A 432 11.63 9.88 -20.91
C VAL A 432 11.11 8.44 -20.77
N SER A 433 10.02 8.08 -21.46
CA SER A 433 9.50 6.72 -21.45
C SER A 433 10.50 5.67 -21.97
N SER A 434 11.35 6.04 -22.93
CA SER A 434 12.38 5.15 -23.48
C SER A 434 13.62 5.00 -22.57
N VAL A 435 13.90 6.00 -21.73
CA VAL A 435 15.06 6.02 -20.82
C VAL A 435 14.71 5.50 -19.43
N ALA A 436 13.44 5.54 -19.02
CA ALA A 436 12.96 5.06 -17.74
C ALA A 436 12.82 3.53 -17.67
N VAL A 437 13.88 2.85 -18.11
CA VAL A 437 14.00 1.40 -18.12
C VAL A 437 15.23 1.04 -17.29
N THR A 438 15.07 0.12 -16.36
CA THR A 438 16.16 -0.44 -15.54
C THR A 438 17.21 -1.13 -16.42
N GLU A 439 18.39 -1.42 -15.87
CA GLU A 439 19.47 -2.17 -16.55
C GLU A 439 19.00 -3.51 -17.15
N ASN A 440 17.92 -4.07 -16.60
CA ASN A 440 17.31 -5.33 -17.03
C ASN A 440 16.14 -5.17 -18.01
N GLY A 441 15.92 -3.99 -18.60
CA GLY A 441 14.85 -3.78 -19.57
C GLY A 441 13.45 -3.65 -18.95
N ARG A 442 13.33 -3.55 -17.62
CA ARG A 442 12.04 -3.43 -16.91
C ARG A 442 11.72 -1.98 -16.57
N GLN A 443 10.44 -1.62 -16.52
CA GLN A 443 10.00 -0.29 -16.10
C GLN A 443 10.53 0.07 -14.70
N VAL A 444 10.96 1.32 -14.54
CA VAL A 444 11.34 1.88 -13.23
C VAL A 444 10.08 1.98 -12.35
N VAL A 445 10.22 1.61 -11.08
CA VAL A 445 9.15 1.66 -10.08
C VAL A 445 9.57 2.61 -8.96
N PRO A 446 8.74 3.60 -8.57
CA PRO A 446 7.47 3.97 -9.20
C PRO A 446 7.66 4.63 -10.58
N PRO A 447 6.62 4.66 -11.45
CA PRO A 447 6.71 5.31 -12.75
C PRO A 447 7.02 6.80 -12.59
N PHE A 448 7.79 7.36 -13.54
CA PHE A 448 8.11 8.78 -13.54
C PHE A 448 6.84 9.61 -13.84
N ILE A 449 6.80 10.83 -13.28
CA ILE A 449 5.83 11.85 -13.67
C ILE A 449 6.61 12.97 -14.33
N LEU A 450 6.08 13.48 -15.44
CA LEU A 450 6.62 14.66 -16.09
C LEU A 450 6.14 15.91 -15.34
N GLU A 451 7.01 16.49 -14.53
CA GLU A 451 6.78 17.80 -13.93
C GLU A 451 7.46 18.89 -14.75
N THR A 452 6.68 19.92 -15.10
CA THR A 452 7.19 21.09 -15.82
C THR A 452 7.54 22.19 -14.83
N ASP A 453 8.83 22.47 -14.63
CA ASP A 453 9.26 23.59 -13.80
C ASP A 453 9.24 24.91 -14.59
N PHE A 454 8.20 25.70 -14.37
CA PHE A 454 8.03 27.02 -14.97
C PHE A 454 9.10 28.03 -14.57
N ARG A 455 9.88 27.80 -13.49
CA ARG A 455 10.96 28.71 -13.09
C ARG A 455 12.05 28.81 -14.15
N PHE A 456 12.31 27.72 -14.89
CA PHE A 456 13.28 27.69 -15.99
C PHE A 456 12.65 28.03 -17.34
N LEU A 457 11.41 27.59 -17.57
CA LEU A 457 10.69 27.82 -18.84
C LEU A 457 10.19 29.26 -19.00
N ALA A 458 9.69 29.90 -17.95
CA ALA A 458 9.12 31.24 -18.05
C ALA A 458 10.13 32.30 -18.51
N PRO A 459 11.38 32.36 -17.98
CA PRO A 459 12.40 33.27 -18.51
C PRO A 459 12.71 33.04 -19.98
N LEU A 460 12.75 31.77 -20.43
CA LEU A 460 12.97 31.43 -21.83
C LEU A 460 11.85 31.98 -22.73
N TYR A 461 10.59 31.75 -22.37
CA TYR A 461 9.45 32.29 -23.10
C TYR A 461 9.46 33.83 -23.10
N LEU A 462 9.77 34.46 -21.96
CA LEU A 462 9.87 35.92 -21.87
C LEU A 462 10.94 36.48 -22.79
N VAL A 463 12.13 35.86 -22.85
CA VAL A 463 13.20 36.28 -23.75
C VAL A 463 12.79 36.11 -25.21
N LEU A 464 12.20 34.98 -25.58
CA LEU A 464 11.71 34.74 -26.94
C LEU A 464 10.65 35.77 -27.34
N ILE A 465 9.61 35.96 -26.51
CA ILE A 465 8.55 36.96 -26.74
C ILE A 465 9.16 38.37 -26.85
N SER A 466 10.14 38.71 -26.02
CA SER A 466 10.82 40.01 -26.06
C SER A 466 11.60 40.21 -27.36
N ILE A 467 12.28 39.18 -27.86
CA ILE A 467 12.99 39.21 -29.15
C ILE A 467 11.99 39.43 -30.28
N PHE A 468 10.88 38.68 -30.31
CA PHE A 468 9.83 38.84 -31.30
C PHE A 468 9.21 40.23 -31.26
N ALA A 469 8.85 40.72 -30.06
CA ALA A 469 8.27 42.04 -29.86
C ALA A 469 9.22 43.17 -30.31
N LEU A 470 10.50 43.07 -29.95
CA LEU A 470 11.52 44.05 -30.35
C LEU A 470 11.72 44.07 -31.87
N ALA A 471 11.74 42.90 -32.51
CA ALA A 471 11.89 42.78 -33.95
C ALA A 471 10.69 43.37 -34.70
N VAL A 472 9.46 43.05 -34.28
CA VAL A 472 8.23 43.64 -34.85
C VAL A 472 8.19 45.16 -34.62
N TYR A 473 8.55 45.62 -33.43
CA TYR A 473 8.64 47.05 -33.12
C TYR A 473 9.64 47.77 -34.04
N ARG A 474 10.85 47.19 -34.22
CA ARG A 474 11.88 47.72 -35.11
C ARG A 474 11.40 47.80 -36.56
N LEU A 475 10.73 46.75 -37.06
CA LEU A 475 10.18 46.73 -38.42
C LEU A 475 9.11 47.81 -38.61
N THR A 476 8.14 47.86 -37.70
CA THR A 476 7.05 48.83 -37.73
C THR A 476 7.57 50.27 -37.68
N ARG A 477 8.61 50.52 -36.86
CA ARG A 477 9.27 51.84 -36.78
C ARG A 477 10.08 52.17 -38.03
N SER A 478 10.85 51.21 -38.57
CA SER A 478 11.61 51.42 -39.79
C SER A 478 10.71 51.74 -40.98
N MET A 479 9.53 51.13 -41.04
CA MET A 479 8.56 51.37 -42.10
C MET A 479 7.86 52.73 -41.97
N ARG A 480 7.65 53.22 -40.76
CA ARG A 480 7.13 54.58 -40.51
C ARG A 480 8.05 55.71 -40.98
N ASN A 481 9.36 55.45 -41.03
CA ASN A 481 10.38 56.43 -41.37
C ASN A 481 10.81 56.37 -42.86
N LEU A 482 10.14 55.60 -43.71
CA LEU A 482 10.43 55.55 -45.13
C LEU A 482 9.80 56.77 -45.85
N ASP A 483 10.66 57.61 -46.41
CA ASP A 483 10.28 58.81 -47.15
C ASP A 483 9.72 58.45 -48.53
N PHE A 484 8.46 58.81 -48.79
CA PHE A 484 7.69 58.40 -49.97
C PHE A 484 8.24 58.90 -51.30
N HIS A 485 9.17 59.86 -51.30
CA HIS A 485 9.75 60.41 -52.53
C HIS A 485 10.79 59.50 -53.19
N ALA A 486 11.35 58.50 -52.50
CA ALA A 486 12.38 57.63 -53.06
C ALA A 486 11.81 56.47 -53.91
N ILE A 487 10.54 56.08 -53.71
CA ILE A 487 9.96 54.86 -54.34
C ILE A 487 9.37 55.16 -55.72
N SER A 488 9.00 56.41 -56.03
CA SER A 488 8.50 56.82 -57.35
C SER A 488 9.56 56.91 -58.48
N ARG A 489 10.81 56.50 -58.22
CA ARG A 489 11.93 56.61 -59.17
C ARG A 489 12.60 55.28 -59.54
N MET A 490 12.07 54.16 -59.08
CA MET A 490 12.52 52.84 -59.53
C MET A 490 11.41 52.20 -60.37
N ASP A 491 11.20 52.77 -61.56
CA ASP A 491 10.68 52.06 -62.73
C ASP A 491 11.81 52.00 -63.78
#